data_AF-A0A925WX35-F1
#
_entry.id   AF-A0A925WX35-F1
#
_cell.length_a   1.000
_cell.length_b   1.000
_cell.length_c   1.000
_cell.angle_alpha   90.00
_cell.angle_beta   90.00
_cell.angle_gamma   90.00
#
_symmetry.space_group_name_H-M   'P 1'
#
loop_
_entity.id
_entity.type
_entity.pdbx_description
1 polymer ?
#
loop_
_entity_poly.entity_id
_entity_poly.type
_entity_poly.pdbx_seq_one_letter_code
_entity_poly.pdbx_strand_id
1 'polypeptide(L)'
;MIKVAMIGAGSVVFSKNLTGDILSYPEFKDATFSYMDIDADRLEVGANLCRKVARTLGASPTINATQDRREALKDADFVINMVQIGGFDSTLVDFEIPRKYGLNFTIADTTGPGGLFRALRTYPMLKGLVEDMMAVCPKATLLNYSNPMSMNMQTITRSSNIQAVGLCHSVQGTFNQIMGNIGETPAEVTFLCAGINHMAFYLKIEKNGVDLYPRLFEASEVPKIYGTNKVRYELMRRLGYFVTESSEHNAEYSAFFMPHGRERMDRFDVPIDEYLRRCDGIVDEFERMKKFSKSDEPMTVHKSHEYGSTIIHSMVTGTPSVVYGNMPNRGAISNLPDTAIAEVPTLVDRAGLQFTTVGDLPPQLIGYMQPHVTQHELFIRAAQEGRRDHVYQACLFDPLTAAMLTMDQIVEMCDELIVAHGDYLPDLDAKKTLIPTSGKSFNPPTPQELRASWDAAQKEGHDDDLTDWKLLGPFKNGGNEISLKFAPGIEEQLIGESGPDLAITYKVGDTSVGWKEAAASKKGFVNLSRELGKTDYCVAYAYTELESIHARETVLRCGSDDGIKVWLNGKVVHENDTSRNYNAAEDEVPIRLVDGTNRLLVKVSNITSGWGFGVAVPRANF
;
A
#
# COMPACT_ATOMS: atom_id res chain seq x y z
N MET A 1 13.28 23.78 24.05
CA MET A 1 12.09 23.58 23.20
C MET A 1 12.60 23.17 21.84
N ILE A 2 12.13 22.07 21.28
CA ILE A 2 12.58 21.59 19.98
C ILE A 2 11.81 22.26 18.83
N LYS A 3 12.46 22.42 17.68
CA LYS A 3 11.84 22.76 16.40
C LYS A 3 11.94 21.60 15.40
N VAL A 4 10.80 21.16 14.88
CA VAL A 4 10.69 20.11 13.85
C VAL A 4 10.16 20.72 12.56
N ALA A 5 10.96 20.67 11.49
CA ALA A 5 10.51 21.04 10.14
C ALA A 5 9.93 19.81 9.42
N MET A 6 8.69 19.93 8.94
CA MET A 6 7.96 18.87 8.23
C MET A 6 7.94 19.23 6.74
N ILE A 7 8.81 18.61 5.93
CA ILE A 7 8.92 18.86 4.49
C ILE A 7 8.06 17.84 3.74
N GLY A 8 7.11 18.32 2.93
CA GLY A 8 6.04 17.48 2.35
C GLY A 8 4.88 17.27 3.32
N ALA A 9 4.56 18.28 4.13
CA ALA A 9 3.54 18.19 5.18
C ALA A 9 2.11 18.03 4.66
N GLY A 10 1.90 18.17 3.34
CA GLY A 10 0.68 17.84 2.63
C GLY A 10 0.37 16.34 2.58
N SER A 11 1.28 15.48 3.03
CA SER A 11 0.97 14.09 3.42
C SER A 11 0.18 14.09 4.74
N VAL A 12 -1.10 14.49 4.67
CA VAL A 12 -1.88 14.93 5.84
C VAL A 12 -2.09 13.84 6.89
N VAL A 13 -2.25 12.57 6.49
CA VAL A 13 -2.39 11.44 7.42
C VAL A 13 -1.08 11.19 8.15
N PHE A 14 0.02 11.14 7.40
CA PHE A 14 1.34 10.82 7.94
C PHE A 14 1.86 11.95 8.84
N SER A 15 1.71 13.20 8.40
CA SER A 15 2.08 14.40 9.17
C SER A 15 1.27 14.51 10.47
N LYS A 16 -0.02 14.15 10.44
CA LYS A 16 -0.87 14.08 11.63
C LYS A 16 -0.36 13.03 12.61
N ASN A 17 -0.02 11.82 12.14
CA ASN A 17 0.43 10.73 13.00
C ASN A 17 1.77 11.05 13.67
N LEU A 18 2.79 11.48 12.92
CA LEU A 18 4.10 11.83 13.49
C LEU A 18 4.01 12.98 14.51
N THR A 19 3.18 13.97 14.22
CA THR A 19 2.92 15.06 15.17
C THR A 19 2.24 14.56 16.44
N GLY A 20 1.26 13.66 16.31
CA GLY A 20 0.63 13.01 17.46
C GLY A 20 1.62 12.22 18.31
N ASP A 21 2.53 11.49 17.67
CA ASP A 21 3.54 10.73 18.38
C ASP A 21 4.53 11.62 19.12
N ILE A 22 5.02 12.69 18.48
CA ILE A 22 5.94 13.65 19.11
C ILE A 22 5.24 14.33 20.29
N LEU A 23 4.01 14.82 20.11
CA LEU A 23 3.25 15.49 21.17
C LEU A 23 2.75 14.56 22.28
N SER A 24 2.82 13.23 22.07
CA SER A 24 2.50 12.25 23.12
C SER A 24 3.55 12.23 24.24
N TYR A 25 4.78 12.71 23.97
CA TYR A 25 5.82 12.85 24.98
C TYR A 25 5.61 14.13 25.80
N PRO A 26 5.57 14.06 27.14
CA PRO A 26 5.40 15.23 28.00
C PRO A 26 6.42 16.34 27.75
N GLU A 27 7.64 15.98 27.37
CA GLU A 27 8.77 16.88 27.09
C GLU A 27 8.55 17.77 25.86
N PHE A 28 7.63 17.38 24.96
CA PHE A 28 7.45 18.02 23.65
C PHE A 28 6.11 18.74 23.49
N LYS A 29 5.32 18.88 24.57
CA LYS A 29 4.01 19.55 24.52
C LYS A 29 4.04 20.97 23.97
N ASP A 30 5.17 21.67 24.11
CA ASP A 30 5.36 23.03 23.63
C ASP A 30 6.30 23.10 22.40
N ALA A 31 6.50 21.99 21.68
CA ALA A 31 7.38 21.96 20.51
C ALA A 31 6.94 22.94 19.41
N THR A 32 7.90 23.38 18.58
CA THR A 32 7.60 24.14 17.37
C THR A 32 7.56 23.21 16.16
N PHE A 33 6.48 23.24 15.39
CA PHE A 33 6.37 22.57 14.10
C PHE A 33 6.35 23.58 12.98
N SER A 34 7.21 23.40 11.98
CA SER A 34 7.19 24.17 10.73
C SER A 34 6.75 23.27 9.59
N TYR A 35 5.50 23.38 9.21
CA TYR A 35 4.89 22.64 8.11
C TYR A 35 5.23 23.32 6.80
N MET A 36 5.76 22.55 5.86
CA MET A 36 6.08 23.03 4.51
C MET A 36 5.57 22.06 3.45
N ASP A 37 4.84 22.63 2.50
CA ASP A 37 4.42 21.96 1.28
C ASP A 37 4.31 22.98 0.15
N ILE A 38 4.39 22.53 -1.10
CA ILE A 38 4.18 23.39 -2.27
C ILE A 38 2.68 23.57 -2.56
N ASP A 39 1.84 22.65 -2.12
CA ASP A 39 0.38 22.71 -2.26
C ASP A 39 -0.24 23.43 -1.05
N ALA A 40 -0.78 24.63 -1.30
CA ALA A 40 -1.35 25.48 -0.26
C ALA A 40 -2.59 24.88 0.42
N ASP A 41 -3.42 24.13 -0.30
CA ASP A 41 -4.63 23.52 0.24
C ASP A 41 -4.26 22.33 1.13
N ARG A 42 -3.35 21.47 0.68
CA ARG A 42 -2.82 20.38 1.49
C ARG A 42 -2.10 20.88 2.75
N LEU A 43 -1.35 21.98 2.61
CA LEU A 43 -0.66 22.63 3.73
C LEU A 43 -1.64 23.15 4.79
N GLU A 44 -2.73 23.81 4.36
CA GLU A 44 -3.77 24.31 5.27
C GLU A 44 -4.43 23.14 6.03
N VAL A 45 -4.79 22.06 5.34
CA VAL A 45 -5.37 20.85 5.94
C VAL A 45 -4.41 20.24 6.96
N GLY A 46 -3.13 20.08 6.61
CA GLY A 46 -2.11 19.56 7.52
C GLY A 46 -1.97 20.37 8.81
N ALA A 47 -1.92 21.71 8.69
CA ALA A 47 -1.84 22.60 9.84
C ALA A 47 -3.11 22.54 10.72
N ASN A 48 -4.30 22.44 10.13
CA ASN A 48 -5.55 22.31 10.87
C ASN A 48 -5.63 20.99 11.65
N LEU A 49 -5.19 19.89 11.04
CA LEU A 49 -5.11 18.59 11.71
C LEU A 49 -4.09 18.61 12.86
N CYS A 50 -2.94 19.25 12.68
CA CYS A 50 -1.96 19.45 13.75
C CYS A 50 -2.58 20.18 14.96
N ARG A 51 -3.36 21.24 14.72
CA ARG A 51 -4.07 21.96 15.80
C ARG A 51 -5.09 21.07 16.51
N LYS A 52 -5.81 20.22 15.78
CA LYS A 52 -6.72 19.23 16.38
C LYS A 52 -5.95 18.24 17.26
N VAL A 53 -4.83 17.69 16.77
CA VAL A 53 -3.94 16.77 17.53
C VAL A 53 -3.50 17.39 18.85
N ALA A 54 -3.00 18.63 18.79
CA ALA A 54 -2.56 19.35 19.97
C ALA A 54 -3.68 19.50 21.02
N ARG A 55 -4.90 19.88 20.59
CA ARG A 55 -6.05 19.99 21.49
C ARG A 55 -6.42 18.66 22.14
N THR A 56 -6.47 17.57 21.37
CA THR A 56 -6.79 16.24 21.89
C THR A 56 -5.78 15.79 22.94
N LEU A 57 -4.49 16.07 22.74
CA LEU A 57 -3.41 15.66 23.65
C LEU A 57 -3.17 16.62 24.82
N GLY A 58 -3.91 17.74 24.89
CA GLY A 58 -3.66 18.79 25.89
C GLY A 58 -2.24 19.36 25.78
N ALA A 59 -1.77 19.57 24.56
CA ALA A 59 -0.48 20.16 24.21
C ALA A 59 -0.66 21.58 23.62
N SER A 60 0.40 22.39 23.64
CA SER A 60 0.40 23.78 23.19
C SER A 60 1.59 24.09 22.24
N PRO A 61 1.73 23.37 21.12
CA PRO A 61 2.82 23.60 20.19
C PRO A 61 2.65 24.94 19.43
N THR A 62 3.78 25.49 18.99
CA THR A 62 3.79 26.56 17.99
C THR A 62 3.75 25.94 16.59
N ILE A 63 2.80 26.33 15.74
CA ILE A 63 2.61 25.75 14.40
C ILE A 63 2.75 26.85 13.35
N ASN A 64 3.80 26.75 12.54
CA ASN A 64 4.04 27.64 11.40
C ASN A 64 3.80 26.87 10.10
N ALA A 65 3.01 27.42 9.19
CA ALA A 65 2.78 26.86 7.87
C ALA A 65 3.36 27.82 6.82
N THR A 66 4.22 27.33 5.94
CA THR A 66 4.87 28.13 4.90
C THR A 66 5.10 27.31 3.64
N GLN A 67 5.08 27.96 2.47
CA GLN A 67 5.51 27.34 1.21
C GLN A 67 7.02 27.57 0.95
N ASP A 68 7.70 28.35 1.79
CA ASP A 68 9.13 28.58 1.72
C ASP A 68 9.91 27.52 2.52
N ARG A 69 10.67 26.69 1.80
CA ARG A 69 11.48 25.62 2.40
C ARG A 69 12.53 26.17 3.38
N ARG A 70 13.20 27.27 3.05
CA ARG A 70 14.28 27.83 3.89
C ARG A 70 13.71 28.44 5.17
N GLU A 71 12.55 29.07 5.11
CA GLU A 71 11.82 29.55 6.28
C GLU A 71 11.46 28.39 7.23
N ALA A 72 10.93 27.29 6.69
CA ALA A 72 10.60 26.11 7.48
C ALA A 72 11.83 25.51 8.17
N LEU A 73 12.95 25.39 7.43
CA LEU A 73 14.19 24.78 7.88
C LEU A 73 14.98 25.62 8.90
N LYS A 74 14.90 26.95 8.81
CA LYS A 74 15.71 27.86 9.62
C LYS A 74 15.66 27.50 11.11
N ASP A 75 16.81 27.29 11.74
CA ASP A 75 16.93 26.96 13.18
C ASP A 75 16.20 25.67 13.60
N ALA A 76 15.88 24.76 12.68
CA ALA A 76 15.30 23.45 13.03
C ALA A 76 16.33 22.56 13.76
N ASP A 77 15.86 21.76 14.72
CA ASP A 77 16.64 20.70 15.37
C ASP A 77 16.48 19.35 14.63
N PHE A 78 15.30 19.14 14.06
CA PHE A 78 14.96 17.95 13.29
C PHE A 78 14.22 18.34 12.01
N VAL A 79 14.49 17.62 10.95
CA VAL A 79 13.80 17.76 9.66
C VAL A 79 13.22 16.40 9.29
N ILE A 80 11.92 16.35 9.04
CA ILE A 80 11.22 15.15 8.60
C ILE A 80 10.83 15.34 7.13
N ASN A 81 11.35 14.49 6.25
CA ASN A 81 11.07 14.55 4.81
C ASN A 81 10.10 13.46 4.38
N MET A 82 8.98 13.84 3.77
CA MET A 82 7.86 12.96 3.41
C MET A 82 7.27 13.28 2.02
N VAL A 83 8.08 13.85 1.13
CA VAL A 83 7.65 14.23 -0.22
C VAL A 83 7.35 13.03 -1.12
N GLN A 84 6.57 13.28 -2.17
CA GLN A 84 6.44 12.43 -3.35
C GLN A 84 6.46 13.31 -4.60
N ILE A 85 7.58 13.33 -5.32
CA ILE A 85 7.76 14.22 -6.48
C ILE A 85 6.92 13.72 -7.66
N GLY A 86 6.08 14.62 -8.18
CA GLY A 86 5.18 14.34 -9.31
C GLY A 86 3.85 13.67 -8.93
N GLY A 87 3.66 13.27 -7.66
CA GLY A 87 2.41 12.72 -7.16
C GLY A 87 1.91 11.51 -7.96
N PHE A 88 0.58 11.41 -8.13
CA PHE A 88 -0.04 10.28 -8.83
C PHE A 88 0.26 10.30 -10.35
N ASP A 89 0.32 11.48 -10.97
CA ASP A 89 0.54 11.61 -12.41
C ASP A 89 1.90 11.01 -12.83
N SER A 90 2.97 11.28 -12.09
CA SER A 90 4.26 10.63 -12.37
C SER A 90 4.26 9.14 -12.06
N THR A 91 3.51 8.69 -11.05
CA THR A 91 3.34 7.26 -10.78
C THR A 91 2.65 6.56 -11.95
N LEU A 92 1.66 7.20 -12.60
CA LEU A 92 1.05 6.64 -13.80
C LEU A 92 2.07 6.49 -14.93
N VAL A 93 2.96 7.46 -15.15
CA VAL A 93 4.07 7.32 -16.12
C VAL A 93 4.94 6.11 -15.79
N ASP A 94 5.28 5.92 -14.51
CA ASP A 94 6.14 4.83 -14.04
C ASP A 94 5.54 3.42 -14.28
N PHE A 95 4.21 3.33 -14.44
CA PHE A 95 3.50 2.07 -14.73
C PHE A 95 3.15 1.93 -16.22
N GLU A 96 2.56 2.97 -16.82
CA GLU A 96 2.01 2.92 -18.17
C GLU A 96 3.10 2.74 -19.24
N ILE A 97 4.25 3.39 -19.09
CA ILE A 97 5.33 3.24 -20.08
C ILE A 97 5.91 1.83 -20.04
N PRO A 98 6.38 1.28 -18.90
CA PRO A 98 6.85 -0.10 -18.84
C PRO A 98 5.82 -1.14 -19.31
N ARG A 99 4.52 -0.89 -19.07
CA ARG A 99 3.44 -1.77 -19.53
C ARG A 99 3.40 -1.91 -21.06
N LYS A 100 3.71 -0.85 -21.82
CA LYS A 100 3.82 -0.92 -23.30
C LYS A 100 4.86 -1.93 -23.78
N TYR A 101 5.89 -2.19 -22.96
CA TYR A 101 6.96 -3.14 -23.26
C TYR A 101 6.66 -4.55 -22.72
N GLY A 102 5.55 -4.74 -22.00
CA GLY A 102 5.19 -6.01 -21.37
C GLY A 102 5.67 -6.16 -19.93
N LEU A 103 6.18 -5.09 -19.31
CA LEU A 103 6.62 -5.08 -17.92
C LEU A 103 5.54 -4.46 -17.03
N ASN A 104 4.95 -5.29 -16.16
CA ASN A 104 3.97 -4.87 -15.17
C ASN A 104 4.57 -4.91 -13.77
N PHE A 105 3.96 -4.19 -12.82
CA PHE A 105 4.42 -4.10 -11.44
C PHE A 105 3.28 -4.31 -10.46
N THR A 106 3.62 -4.68 -9.23
CA THR A 106 2.70 -4.60 -8.09
C THR A 106 2.77 -3.20 -7.48
N ILE A 107 3.98 -2.71 -7.22
CA ILE A 107 4.21 -1.49 -6.46
C ILE A 107 5.05 -0.44 -7.21
N ALA A 108 6.20 -0.81 -7.76
CA ALA A 108 7.11 0.07 -8.51
C ALA A 108 7.48 1.39 -7.80
N ASP A 109 7.34 1.46 -6.48
CA ASP A 109 7.63 2.67 -5.69
C ASP A 109 9.09 2.72 -5.21
N THR A 110 9.79 1.58 -5.25
CA THR A 110 11.12 1.41 -4.63
C THR A 110 12.14 0.75 -5.54
N THR A 111 11.76 -0.25 -6.34
CA THR A 111 12.67 -1.00 -7.23
C THR A 111 12.23 -0.98 -8.70
N GLY A 112 13.02 -1.60 -9.57
CA GLY A 112 12.79 -1.64 -11.01
C GLY A 112 12.83 -0.26 -11.67
N PRO A 113 12.39 -0.15 -12.93
CA PRO A 113 12.32 1.11 -13.67
C PRO A 113 11.46 2.16 -12.95
N GLY A 114 10.29 1.79 -12.41
CA GLY A 114 9.44 2.74 -11.70
C GLY A 114 10.12 3.34 -10.47
N GLY A 115 10.72 2.50 -9.62
CA GLY A 115 11.49 2.95 -8.46
C GLY A 115 12.71 3.78 -8.85
N LEU A 116 13.45 3.35 -9.88
CA LEU A 116 14.61 4.09 -10.39
C LEU A 116 14.24 5.49 -10.87
N PHE A 117 13.21 5.62 -11.70
CA PHE A 117 12.78 6.93 -12.22
C PHE A 117 12.18 7.80 -11.12
N ARG A 118 11.48 7.23 -10.14
CA ARG A 118 11.07 7.95 -8.94
C ARG A 118 12.26 8.51 -8.15
N ALA A 119 13.33 7.73 -7.97
CA ALA A 119 14.55 8.21 -7.34
C ALA A 119 15.22 9.34 -8.15
N LEU A 120 15.30 9.19 -9.48
CA LEU A 120 15.85 10.22 -10.36
C LEU A 120 15.04 11.53 -10.27
N ARG A 121 13.70 11.47 -10.24
CA ARG A 121 12.86 12.66 -10.00
C ARG A 121 13.08 13.29 -8.62
N THR A 122 13.38 12.47 -7.63
CA THR A 122 13.53 12.91 -6.24
C THR A 122 14.92 13.50 -5.98
N TYR A 123 15.92 13.10 -6.74
CA TYR A 123 17.32 13.51 -6.59
C TYR A 123 17.51 15.05 -6.54
N PRO A 124 17.00 15.86 -7.50
CA PRO A 124 17.19 17.31 -7.49
C PRO A 124 16.61 17.96 -6.23
N MET A 125 15.45 17.49 -5.78
CA MET A 125 14.80 18.03 -4.58
C MET A 125 15.62 17.70 -3.33
N LEU A 126 16.03 16.44 -3.13
CA LEU A 126 16.81 16.04 -1.96
C LEU A 126 18.17 16.73 -1.92
N LYS A 127 18.84 16.88 -3.07
CA LYS A 127 20.09 17.65 -3.17
C LYS A 127 19.89 19.10 -2.72
N GLY A 128 18.84 19.77 -3.21
CA GLY A 128 18.50 21.12 -2.78
C GLY A 128 18.09 21.22 -1.30
N LEU A 129 17.39 20.22 -0.77
CA LEU A 129 17.02 20.15 0.64
C LEU A 129 18.26 20.11 1.53
N VAL A 130 19.21 19.22 1.26
CA VAL A 130 20.43 19.10 2.10
C VAL A 130 21.35 20.32 1.94
N GLU A 131 21.40 20.94 0.76
CA GLU A 131 22.09 22.23 0.55
C GLU A 131 21.48 23.35 1.41
N ASP A 132 20.16 23.46 1.45
CA ASP A 132 19.48 24.41 2.32
C ASP A 132 19.70 24.11 3.80
N MET A 133 19.61 22.83 4.21
CA MET A 133 19.88 22.43 5.59
C MET A 133 21.29 22.81 6.03
N MET A 134 22.32 22.55 5.21
CA MET A 134 23.70 22.95 5.51
C MET A 134 23.84 24.47 5.68
N ALA A 135 23.01 25.26 4.98
CA ALA A 135 23.05 26.71 5.07
C ALA A 135 22.28 27.29 6.28
N VAL A 136 21.13 26.72 6.66
CA VAL A 136 20.21 27.35 7.63
C VAL A 136 19.96 26.55 8.91
N CYS A 137 20.28 25.25 8.93
CA CYS A 137 20.15 24.38 10.10
C CYS A 137 21.16 23.22 10.06
N PRO A 138 22.49 23.47 9.96
CA PRO A 138 23.50 22.43 9.71
C PRO A 138 23.64 21.39 10.83
N LYS A 139 23.07 21.66 12.01
CA LYS A 139 23.07 20.73 13.16
C LYS A 139 21.82 19.85 13.23
N ALA A 140 20.84 20.10 12.37
CA ALA A 140 19.59 19.35 12.38
C ALA A 140 19.81 17.91 11.94
N THR A 141 19.05 16.99 12.51
CA THR A 141 19.00 15.60 12.03
C THR A 141 17.87 15.44 11.01
N LEU A 142 18.20 14.90 9.84
CA LEU A 142 17.24 14.57 8.78
C LEU A 142 16.67 13.16 8.98
N LEU A 143 15.36 13.06 9.14
CA LEU A 143 14.59 11.81 9.17
C LEU A 143 13.86 11.67 7.84
N ASN A 144 14.36 10.81 6.96
CA ASN A 144 13.78 10.60 5.63
C ASN A 144 12.76 9.47 5.65
N TYR A 145 11.53 9.76 5.24
CA TYR A 145 10.45 8.79 5.02
C TYR A 145 10.08 8.62 3.54
N SER A 146 10.62 9.45 2.66
CA SER A 146 10.36 9.35 1.22
C SER A 146 11.07 8.15 0.61
N ASN A 147 10.32 7.33 -0.12
CA ASN A 147 10.83 6.28 -1.00
C ASN A 147 11.25 6.83 -2.38
N PRO A 148 12.19 6.14 -3.07
CA PRO A 148 12.87 4.89 -2.67
C PRO A 148 13.96 5.11 -1.62
N MET A 149 13.86 4.46 -0.46
CA MET A 149 14.69 4.80 0.71
C MET A 149 16.20 4.70 0.44
N SER A 150 16.65 3.58 -0.12
CA SER A 150 18.08 3.33 -0.36
C SER A 150 18.69 4.34 -1.34
N MET A 151 18.01 4.63 -2.45
CA MET A 151 18.46 5.62 -3.44
C MET A 151 18.37 7.05 -2.92
N ASN A 152 17.33 7.39 -2.15
CA ASN A 152 17.19 8.70 -1.52
C ASN A 152 18.28 8.94 -0.47
N MET A 153 18.61 7.94 0.35
CA MET A 153 19.70 8.01 1.31
C MET A 153 21.09 8.06 0.64
N GLN A 154 21.28 7.41 -0.53
CA GLN A 154 22.47 7.66 -1.36
C GLN A 154 22.58 9.14 -1.75
N THR A 155 21.47 9.74 -2.22
CA THR A 155 21.45 11.16 -2.60
C THR A 155 21.86 12.06 -1.44
N ILE A 156 21.24 11.87 -0.28
CA ILE A 156 21.50 12.66 0.93
C ILE A 156 22.96 12.55 1.36
N THR A 157 23.49 11.33 1.43
CA THR A 157 24.82 11.05 1.99
C THR A 157 25.97 11.30 1.01
N ARG A 158 25.71 11.31 -0.30
CA ARG A 158 26.69 11.67 -1.34
C ARG A 158 26.70 13.15 -1.68
N SER A 159 25.68 13.89 -1.26
CA SER A 159 25.55 15.34 -1.55
C SER A 159 25.74 16.20 -0.30
N SER A 160 25.89 15.62 0.89
CA SER A 160 26.02 16.39 2.13
C SER A 160 26.68 15.60 3.27
N ASN A 161 27.03 16.34 4.32
CA ASN A 161 27.45 15.78 5.62
C ASN A 161 26.38 15.94 6.71
N ILE A 162 25.11 16.16 6.32
CA ILE A 162 24.00 16.25 7.28
C ILE A 162 23.83 14.88 7.96
N GLN A 163 23.66 14.87 9.28
CA GLN A 163 23.29 13.65 10.00
C GLN A 163 21.88 13.24 9.58
N ALA A 164 21.76 12.07 8.97
CA ALA A 164 20.51 11.61 8.38
C ALA A 164 20.28 10.13 8.60
N VAL A 165 19.02 9.74 8.72
CA VAL A 165 18.58 8.34 8.77
C VAL A 165 17.31 8.16 7.94
N GLY A 166 17.29 7.11 7.15
CA GLY A 166 16.09 6.69 6.43
C GLY A 166 15.25 5.74 7.27
N LEU A 167 13.93 5.95 7.28
CA LEU A 167 13.00 5.26 8.17
C LEU A 167 11.90 4.56 7.38
N CYS A 168 11.75 3.27 7.61
CA CYS A 168 10.68 2.45 7.08
C CYS A 168 10.05 1.64 8.22
N HIS A 169 8.75 1.39 8.12
CA HIS A 169 8.00 0.64 9.14
C HIS A 169 8.08 -0.88 8.98
N SER A 170 8.76 -1.35 7.93
CA SER A 170 8.73 -2.73 7.48
C SER A 170 9.28 -3.71 8.52
N VAL A 171 10.35 -3.35 9.23
CA VAL A 171 10.99 -4.23 10.23
C VAL A 171 10.09 -4.44 11.46
N GLN A 172 9.54 -3.39 12.06
CA GLN A 172 8.67 -3.54 13.22
C GLN A 172 7.30 -4.12 12.85
N GLY A 173 6.75 -3.72 11.70
CA GLY A 173 5.46 -4.22 11.22
C GLY A 173 5.51 -5.70 10.91
N THR A 174 6.55 -6.14 10.18
CA THR A 174 6.78 -7.55 9.89
C THR A 174 6.99 -8.36 11.16
N PHE A 175 7.81 -7.86 12.10
CA PHE A 175 8.10 -8.58 13.33
C PHE A 175 6.82 -8.82 14.14
N ASN A 176 5.99 -7.79 14.31
CA ASN A 176 4.70 -7.93 15.00
C ASN A 176 3.79 -8.96 14.32
N GLN A 177 3.75 -8.97 12.98
CA GLN A 177 2.97 -9.93 12.21
C GLN A 177 3.44 -11.37 12.43
N ILE A 178 4.74 -11.65 12.29
CA ILE A 178 5.24 -13.03 12.42
C ILE A 178 5.18 -13.53 13.87
N MET A 179 5.29 -12.65 14.87
CA MET A 179 5.07 -13.01 16.28
C MET A 179 3.61 -13.38 16.55
N GLY A 180 2.67 -12.62 16.00
CA GLY A 180 1.23 -12.94 16.06
C GLY A 180 0.92 -14.31 15.44
N ASN A 181 1.58 -14.65 14.32
CA ASN A 181 1.39 -15.93 13.63
C ASN A 181 1.84 -17.15 14.46
N ILE A 182 2.84 -16.98 15.33
CA ILE A 182 3.34 -18.07 16.20
C ILE A 182 2.82 -17.95 17.64
N GLY A 183 1.93 -17.00 17.93
CA GLY A 183 1.36 -16.78 19.26
C GLY A 183 2.33 -16.21 20.29
N GLU A 184 3.32 -15.43 19.86
CA GLU A 184 4.30 -14.79 20.75
C GLU A 184 4.00 -13.31 20.98
N THR A 185 4.43 -12.80 22.14
CA THR A 185 4.36 -11.37 22.47
C THR A 185 5.65 -10.69 21.99
N PRO A 186 5.59 -9.73 21.05
CA PRO A 186 6.80 -9.10 20.49
C PRO A 186 7.77 -8.53 21.52
N ALA A 187 7.26 -7.97 22.62
CA ALA A 187 8.08 -7.39 23.69
C ALA A 187 8.91 -8.42 24.48
N GLU A 188 8.61 -9.72 24.37
CA GLU A 188 9.33 -10.81 25.05
C GLU A 188 10.33 -11.52 24.12
N VAL A 189 10.41 -11.10 22.85
CA VAL A 189 11.21 -11.76 21.81
C VAL A 189 12.28 -10.81 21.32
N THR A 190 13.51 -11.30 21.25
CA THR A 190 14.64 -10.57 20.69
C THR A 190 14.84 -10.98 19.24
N PHE A 191 15.18 -10.03 18.37
CA PHE A 191 15.55 -10.34 17.00
C PHE A 191 16.73 -9.50 16.51
N LEU A 192 17.42 -10.02 15.49
CA LEU A 192 18.39 -9.30 14.68
C LEU A 192 17.89 -9.31 13.24
N CYS A 193 17.66 -8.13 12.67
CA CYS A 193 17.30 -7.96 11.26
C CYS A 193 18.42 -7.20 10.53
N ALA A 194 18.73 -7.57 9.30
CA ALA A 194 19.74 -6.83 8.52
C ALA A 194 19.57 -7.04 7.02
N GLY A 195 19.90 -6.01 6.25
CA GLY A 195 19.96 -6.05 4.79
C GLY A 195 19.91 -4.64 4.23
N ILE A 196 19.09 -4.44 3.20
CA ILE A 196 18.77 -3.13 2.64
C ILE A 196 17.28 -2.85 2.83
N ASN A 197 16.86 -1.59 2.68
CA ASN A 197 15.45 -1.24 2.81
C ASN A 197 14.53 -2.13 1.95
N HIS A 198 13.41 -2.56 2.53
CA HIS A 198 12.42 -3.48 1.91
C HIS A 198 12.96 -4.89 1.60
N MET A 199 14.21 -5.19 1.95
CA MET A 199 14.87 -6.49 1.73
C MET A 199 15.88 -6.80 2.86
N ALA A 200 15.50 -6.53 4.10
CA ALA A 200 16.21 -7.00 5.28
C ALA A 200 15.69 -8.38 5.70
N PHE A 201 16.53 -9.19 6.32
CA PHE A 201 16.18 -10.54 6.77
C PHE A 201 16.34 -10.67 8.27
N TYR A 202 15.42 -11.39 8.91
CA TYR A 202 15.54 -11.68 10.35
C TYR A 202 16.58 -12.78 10.57
N LEU A 203 17.84 -12.43 10.77
CA LEU A 203 18.93 -13.39 10.97
C LEU A 203 18.78 -14.20 12.27
N LYS A 204 18.07 -13.63 13.24
CA LYS A 204 17.89 -14.22 14.57
C LYS A 204 16.51 -13.84 15.10
N ILE A 205 15.78 -14.80 15.67
CA ILE A 205 14.53 -14.58 16.40
C ILE A 205 14.53 -15.53 17.60
N GLU A 206 14.64 -15.00 18.81
CA GLU A 206 14.80 -15.81 20.02
C GLU A 206 13.95 -15.34 21.19
N LYS A 207 13.46 -16.30 21.97
CA LYS A 207 12.85 -16.08 23.29
C LYS A 207 13.62 -16.86 24.34
N ASN A 208 14.16 -16.18 25.34
CA ASN A 208 14.94 -16.79 26.43
C ASN A 208 16.10 -17.69 25.93
N GLY A 209 16.76 -17.29 24.83
CA GLY A 209 17.84 -18.05 24.19
C GLY A 209 17.39 -19.25 23.35
N VAL A 210 16.09 -19.43 23.12
CA VAL A 210 15.53 -20.47 22.24
C VAL A 210 15.19 -19.87 20.89
N ASP A 211 15.72 -20.46 19.82
CA ASP A 211 15.42 -20.09 18.43
C ASP A 211 13.95 -20.38 18.08
N LEU A 212 13.28 -19.39 17.51
CA LEU A 212 11.87 -19.47 17.12
C LEU A 212 11.66 -19.77 15.64
N TYR A 213 12.73 -19.85 14.83
CA TYR A 213 12.59 -20.22 13.41
C TYR A 213 11.85 -21.54 13.16
N PRO A 214 12.09 -22.63 13.91
CA PRO A 214 11.32 -23.87 13.73
C PRO A 214 9.81 -23.66 13.78
N ARG A 215 9.34 -22.79 14.70
CA ARG A 215 7.91 -22.45 14.82
C ARG A 215 7.41 -21.59 13.66
N LEU A 216 8.25 -20.74 13.08
CA LEU A 216 7.89 -20.00 11.86
C LEU A 216 7.75 -20.92 10.65
N PHE A 217 8.63 -21.91 10.51
CA PHE A 217 8.49 -22.93 9.48
C PHE A 217 7.21 -23.76 9.66
N GLU A 218 6.91 -24.21 10.89
CA GLU A 218 5.65 -24.88 11.21
C GLU A 218 4.42 -24.00 10.90
N ALA A 219 4.45 -22.72 11.29
CA ALA A 219 3.38 -21.78 10.99
C ALA A 219 3.20 -21.57 9.49
N SER A 220 4.26 -21.64 8.69
CA SER A 220 4.17 -21.56 7.23
C SER A 220 3.41 -22.74 6.60
N GLU A 221 3.30 -23.89 7.28
CA GLU A 221 2.49 -25.02 6.84
C GLU A 221 0.99 -24.84 7.10
N VAL A 222 0.60 -23.86 7.93
CA VAL A 222 -0.80 -23.56 8.22
C VAL A 222 -1.39 -22.70 7.09
N PRO A 223 -2.40 -23.18 6.33
CA PRO A 223 -2.88 -22.48 5.14
C PRO A 223 -3.32 -21.03 5.38
N LYS A 224 -3.99 -20.78 6.52
CA LYS A 224 -4.42 -19.43 6.91
C LYS A 224 -3.25 -18.48 7.11
N ILE A 225 -2.16 -18.94 7.72
CA ILE A 225 -0.97 -18.12 7.98
C ILE A 225 -0.20 -17.92 6.68
N TYR A 226 0.07 -19.00 5.94
CA TYR A 226 0.74 -18.95 4.65
C TYR A 226 0.05 -17.98 3.67
N GLY A 227 -1.30 -18.03 3.63
CA GLY A 227 -2.12 -17.18 2.78
C GLY A 227 -1.97 -15.68 3.05
N THR A 228 -1.52 -15.26 4.23
CA THR A 228 -1.31 -13.83 4.52
C THR A 228 -0.14 -13.23 3.76
N ASN A 229 0.87 -14.04 3.40
CA ASN A 229 2.13 -13.57 2.84
C ASN A 229 2.83 -14.65 1.98
N LYS A 230 2.13 -15.20 0.98
CA LYS A 230 2.59 -16.37 0.23
C LYS A 230 4.00 -16.22 -0.36
N VAL A 231 4.30 -15.07 -0.96
CA VAL A 231 5.61 -14.79 -1.58
C VAL A 231 6.72 -14.86 -0.54
N ARG A 232 6.55 -14.19 0.61
CA ARG A 232 7.60 -14.11 1.65
C ARG A 232 7.80 -15.43 2.37
N TYR A 233 6.73 -16.17 2.62
CA TYR A 233 6.85 -17.53 3.17
C TYR A 233 7.53 -18.47 2.19
N GLU A 234 7.25 -18.36 0.89
CA GLU A 234 7.98 -19.13 -0.12
C GLU A 234 9.46 -18.74 -0.16
N LEU A 235 9.80 -17.45 -0.10
CA LEU A 235 11.19 -17.00 0.04
C LEU A 235 11.85 -17.56 1.30
N MET A 236 11.19 -17.52 2.47
CA MET A 236 11.71 -18.14 3.70
C MET A 236 11.96 -19.64 3.52
N ARG A 237 11.03 -20.37 2.90
CA ARG A 237 11.15 -21.81 2.64
C ARG A 237 12.34 -22.18 1.75
N ARG A 238 12.79 -21.27 0.88
CA ARG A 238 13.90 -21.51 -0.07
C ARG A 238 15.22 -20.90 0.38
N LEU A 239 15.19 -19.75 1.06
CA LEU A 239 16.36 -18.97 1.47
C LEU A 239 16.75 -19.18 2.94
N GLY A 240 15.84 -19.74 3.74
CA GLY A 240 16.05 -20.06 5.15
C GLY A 240 15.67 -18.95 6.13
N TYR A 241 15.44 -17.73 5.66
CA TYR A 241 15.19 -16.56 6.50
C TYR A 241 13.96 -15.78 6.03
N PHE A 242 13.16 -15.28 6.97
CA PHE A 242 12.01 -14.45 6.64
C PHE A 242 12.49 -13.05 6.24
N VAL A 243 11.97 -12.56 5.11
CA VAL A 243 12.34 -11.26 4.53
C VAL A 243 11.35 -10.19 4.94
N THR A 244 11.83 -8.97 5.11
CA THR A 244 11.00 -7.80 5.33
C THR A 244 10.25 -7.38 4.07
N GLU A 245 9.28 -6.55 4.38
CA GLU A 245 8.20 -5.99 3.59
C GLU A 245 7.33 -7.00 2.88
N SER A 246 6.26 -6.52 2.28
CA SER A 246 5.07 -7.30 1.99
C SER A 246 5.28 -8.24 0.79
N SER A 247 4.30 -9.13 0.56
CA SER A 247 4.39 -10.09 -0.55
C SER A 247 4.27 -9.42 -1.91
N GLU A 248 3.50 -8.33 -1.97
CA GLU A 248 3.33 -7.48 -3.13
C GLU A 248 4.69 -6.91 -3.57
N HIS A 249 5.46 -6.35 -2.63
CA HIS A 249 6.79 -5.82 -2.93
C HIS A 249 7.78 -6.94 -3.31
N ASN A 250 7.85 -8.01 -2.53
CA ASN A 250 8.80 -9.10 -2.81
C ASN A 250 8.51 -9.85 -4.13
N ALA A 251 7.30 -9.71 -4.69
CA ALA A 251 6.97 -10.25 -6.00
C ALA A 251 7.72 -9.55 -7.15
N GLU A 252 8.06 -8.26 -7.01
CA GLU A 252 8.77 -7.48 -8.03
C GLU A 252 10.30 -7.43 -7.82
N TYR A 253 10.81 -7.79 -6.64
CA TYR A 253 12.25 -7.83 -6.37
C TYR A 253 13.01 -9.00 -7.03
N SER A 254 12.31 -9.94 -7.68
CA SER A 254 12.93 -11.17 -8.19
C SER A 254 12.26 -11.73 -9.43
N ALA A 255 12.96 -12.62 -10.13
CA ALA A 255 12.43 -13.31 -11.29
C ALA A 255 11.52 -14.52 -10.96
N PHE A 256 11.32 -14.84 -9.67
CA PHE A 256 10.73 -16.13 -9.25
C PHE A 256 9.19 -16.20 -9.29
N PHE A 257 8.53 -15.06 -9.53
CA PHE A 257 7.07 -14.94 -9.46
C PHE A 257 6.50 -14.44 -10.78
N MET A 258 6.45 -13.12 -10.97
CA MET A 258 5.77 -12.47 -12.10
C MET A 258 6.22 -12.98 -13.49
N PRO A 259 7.52 -13.24 -13.75
CA PRO A 259 7.96 -13.71 -15.06
C PRO A 259 7.44 -15.10 -15.47
N HIS A 260 6.94 -15.90 -14.53
CA HIS A 260 6.42 -17.23 -14.81
C HIS A 260 4.93 -17.25 -15.14
N GLY A 261 4.37 -16.11 -15.52
CA GLY A 261 3.02 -16.00 -16.08
C GLY A 261 1.90 -16.06 -15.04
N ARG A 262 0.66 -16.02 -15.56
CA ARG A 262 -0.55 -15.81 -14.76
C ARG A 262 -0.80 -16.90 -13.72
N GLU A 263 -0.59 -18.17 -14.07
CA GLU A 263 -0.75 -19.28 -13.12
C GLU A 263 0.15 -19.12 -11.88
N ARG A 264 1.39 -18.67 -12.09
CA ARG A 264 2.32 -18.38 -10.99
C ARG A 264 1.81 -17.21 -10.15
N MET A 265 1.40 -16.11 -10.78
CA MET A 265 0.88 -14.94 -10.07
C MET A 265 -0.37 -15.27 -9.26
N ASP A 266 -1.32 -16.01 -9.83
CA ASP A 266 -2.56 -16.43 -9.16
C ASP A 266 -2.26 -17.37 -7.98
N ARG A 267 -1.27 -18.27 -8.10
CA ARG A 267 -0.85 -19.14 -6.99
C ARG A 267 -0.34 -18.35 -5.78
N PHE A 268 0.34 -17.24 -6.01
CA PHE A 268 1.00 -16.42 -4.98
C PHE A 268 0.25 -15.13 -4.64
N ASP A 269 -0.96 -14.95 -5.14
CA ASP A 269 -1.81 -13.75 -4.96
C ASP A 269 -1.09 -12.45 -5.31
N VAL A 270 -0.32 -12.42 -6.41
CA VAL A 270 0.46 -11.25 -6.81
C VAL A 270 -0.47 -10.14 -7.36
N PRO A 271 -0.61 -8.98 -6.68
CA PRO A 271 -1.60 -7.99 -7.07
C PRO A 271 -0.98 -6.91 -7.98
N ILE A 272 -1.10 -7.11 -9.29
CA ILE A 272 -0.68 -6.11 -10.28
C ILE A 272 -1.43 -4.79 -10.07
N ASP A 273 -0.74 -3.68 -10.23
CA ASP A 273 -1.26 -2.29 -10.09
C ASP A 273 -1.73 -1.91 -8.69
N GLU A 274 -1.27 -2.62 -7.66
CA GLU A 274 -1.66 -2.36 -6.27
C GLU A 274 -1.33 -0.94 -5.81
N TYR A 275 -0.16 -0.41 -6.19
CA TYR A 275 0.20 0.95 -5.81
C TYR A 275 -0.64 2.03 -6.50
N LEU A 276 -1.07 1.81 -7.74
CA LEU A 276 -1.98 2.73 -8.43
C LEU A 276 -3.33 2.79 -7.71
N ARG A 277 -3.88 1.65 -7.25
CA ARG A 277 -5.09 1.61 -6.42
C ARG A 277 -4.91 2.37 -5.10
N ARG A 278 -3.76 2.21 -4.44
CA ARG A 278 -3.43 2.96 -3.22
C ARG A 278 -3.36 4.47 -3.47
N CYS A 279 -2.70 4.89 -4.55
CA CYS A 279 -2.61 6.31 -4.91
C CYS A 279 -3.97 6.94 -5.19
N ASP A 280 -4.87 6.23 -5.88
CA ASP A 280 -6.23 6.71 -6.14
C ASP A 280 -7.03 6.84 -4.84
N GLY A 281 -6.93 5.85 -3.93
CA GLY A 281 -7.57 5.91 -2.62
C GLY A 281 -7.09 7.06 -1.72
N ILE A 282 -5.82 7.48 -1.84
CA ILE A 282 -5.28 8.64 -1.11
C ILE A 282 -5.99 9.94 -1.52
N VAL A 283 -6.46 10.06 -2.77
CA VAL A 283 -7.20 11.25 -3.23
C VAL A 283 -8.54 11.36 -2.50
N ASP A 284 -9.29 10.25 -2.43
CA ASP A 284 -10.55 10.17 -1.68
C ASP A 284 -10.34 10.42 -0.18
N GLU A 285 -9.28 9.86 0.39
CA GLU A 285 -8.93 10.06 1.80
C GLU A 285 -8.57 11.52 2.08
N PHE A 286 -7.85 12.20 1.18
CA PHE A 286 -7.53 13.61 1.34
C PHE A 286 -8.80 14.47 1.42
N GLU A 287 -9.77 14.25 0.54
CA GLU A 287 -11.04 14.99 0.56
C GLU A 287 -11.83 14.74 1.86
N ARG A 288 -11.82 13.51 2.37
CA ARG A 288 -12.38 13.20 3.69
C ARG A 288 -11.65 13.95 4.80
N MET A 289 -10.31 13.92 4.81
CA MET A 289 -9.48 14.58 5.82
C MET A 289 -9.61 16.10 5.76
N LYS A 290 -9.81 16.69 4.58
CA LYS A 290 -10.06 18.11 4.38
C LYS A 290 -11.35 18.54 5.06
N LYS A 291 -12.46 17.81 4.82
CA LYS A 291 -13.75 18.04 5.51
C LYS A 291 -13.59 17.87 7.02
N PHE A 292 -12.96 16.77 7.44
CA PHE A 292 -12.70 16.50 8.86
C PHE A 292 -11.85 17.59 9.52
N SER A 293 -10.84 18.15 8.84
CA SER A 293 -9.97 19.18 9.42
C SER A 293 -10.71 20.47 9.82
N LYS A 294 -11.86 20.74 9.17
CA LYS A 294 -12.71 21.92 9.37
C LYS A 294 -13.93 21.66 10.25
N SER A 295 -14.23 20.40 10.60
CA SER A 295 -15.36 20.05 11.45
C SER A 295 -15.04 20.22 12.94
N ASP A 296 -16.07 20.22 13.79
CA ASP A 296 -15.93 20.12 15.25
C ASP A 296 -15.91 18.67 15.75
N GLU A 297 -15.92 17.69 14.84
CA GLU A 297 -15.90 16.28 15.21
C GLU A 297 -14.67 15.94 16.07
N PRO A 298 -14.86 15.17 17.16
CA PRO A 298 -13.77 14.80 18.05
C PRO A 298 -12.76 13.93 17.31
N MET A 299 -11.49 14.13 17.64
CA MET A 299 -10.41 13.34 17.06
C MET A 299 -9.78 12.46 18.12
N THR A 300 -9.64 11.19 17.80
CA THR A 300 -8.84 10.26 18.60
C THR A 300 -7.40 10.24 18.10
N VAL A 301 -6.45 10.28 19.04
CA VAL A 301 -5.01 10.16 18.73
C VAL A 301 -4.51 8.90 19.41
N HIS A 302 -3.91 8.02 18.61
CA HIS A 302 -3.19 6.85 19.08
C HIS A 302 -1.73 7.00 18.70
N LYS A 303 -0.82 6.55 19.58
CA LYS A 303 0.60 6.51 19.27
C LYS A 303 0.82 5.49 18.15
N SER A 304 1.46 5.91 17.07
CA SER A 304 1.81 5.07 15.94
C SER A 304 3.06 4.23 16.23
N HIS A 305 3.47 3.42 15.26
CA HIS A 305 4.67 2.59 15.31
C HIS A 305 5.86 3.22 14.59
N GLU A 306 5.80 4.51 14.28
CA GLU A 306 6.84 5.22 13.55
C GLU A 306 8.06 5.55 14.44
N TYR A 307 9.26 5.28 13.92
CA TYR A 307 10.50 5.49 14.66
C TYR A 307 10.89 6.95 14.87
N GLY A 308 10.42 7.88 14.03
CA GLY A 308 10.88 9.26 14.04
C GLY A 308 10.67 9.96 15.38
N SER A 309 9.51 9.77 16.01
CA SER A 309 9.23 10.33 17.34
C SER A 309 10.12 9.74 18.44
N THR A 310 10.44 8.44 18.32
CA THR A 310 11.33 7.72 19.25
C THR A 310 12.77 8.22 19.12
N ILE A 311 13.25 8.44 17.89
CA ILE A 311 14.57 9.01 17.62
C ILE A 311 14.69 10.41 18.22
N ILE A 312 13.73 11.28 17.95
CA ILE A 312 13.68 12.65 18.51
C ILE A 312 13.70 12.60 20.03
N HIS A 313 12.85 11.77 20.64
CA HIS A 313 12.80 11.59 22.09
C HIS A 313 14.13 11.12 22.67
N SER A 314 14.74 10.08 22.11
CA SER A 314 16.01 9.53 22.58
C SER A 314 17.16 10.51 22.46
N MET A 315 17.25 11.25 21.35
CA MET A 315 18.30 12.24 21.15
C MET A 315 18.20 13.42 22.11
N VAL A 316 16.98 13.87 22.42
CA VAL A 316 16.76 15.02 23.32
C VAL A 316 16.89 14.63 24.79
N THR A 317 16.28 13.52 25.20
CA THR A 317 16.25 13.10 26.61
C THR A 317 17.51 12.34 27.02
N GLY A 318 18.13 11.62 26.08
CA GLY A 318 19.18 10.64 26.35
C GLY A 318 18.66 9.26 26.77
N THR A 319 17.33 9.04 26.80
CA THR A 319 16.76 7.71 27.02
C THR A 319 17.09 6.81 25.83
N PRO A 320 17.88 5.74 26.00
CA PRO A 320 18.33 4.94 24.88
C PRO A 320 17.17 4.17 24.23
N SER A 321 17.20 4.08 22.91
CA SER A 321 16.31 3.21 22.13
C SER A 321 17.08 2.52 21.01
N VAL A 322 16.52 1.41 20.49
CA VAL A 322 17.04 0.75 19.30
C VAL A 322 15.99 0.88 18.20
N VAL A 323 16.41 1.39 17.05
CA VAL A 323 15.61 1.49 15.83
C VAL A 323 16.32 0.74 14.70
N TYR A 324 15.61 0.44 13.62
CA TYR A 324 16.24 -0.04 12.39
C TYR A 324 16.31 1.11 11.40
N GLY A 325 17.53 1.61 11.18
CA GLY A 325 17.79 2.82 10.40
C GLY A 325 18.51 2.51 9.11
N ASN A 326 18.22 3.29 8.07
CA ASN A 326 18.85 3.19 6.76
C ASN A 326 19.97 4.24 6.63
N MET A 327 21.22 3.79 6.61
CA MET A 327 22.41 4.65 6.55
C MET A 327 23.53 3.98 5.73
N PRO A 328 24.60 4.71 5.33
CA PRO A 328 25.74 4.10 4.64
C PRO A 328 26.34 2.95 5.46
N ASN A 329 26.56 1.81 4.80
CA ASN A 329 26.90 0.54 5.41
C ASN A 329 28.13 0.64 6.31
N ARG A 330 29.22 1.27 5.83
CA ARG A 330 30.46 1.50 6.62
C ARG A 330 30.91 0.26 7.43
N GLY A 331 30.90 -0.90 6.79
CA GLY A 331 31.26 -2.18 7.39
C GLY A 331 30.24 -2.81 8.35
N ALA A 332 29.03 -2.26 8.52
CA ALA A 332 28.01 -2.85 9.38
C ALA A 332 27.61 -4.25 8.91
N ILE A 333 27.31 -4.39 7.62
CA ILE A 333 27.24 -5.68 6.93
C ILE A 333 28.55 -5.87 6.17
N SER A 334 29.37 -6.80 6.64
CA SER A 334 30.78 -6.89 6.23
C SER A 334 30.99 -7.33 4.78
N ASN A 335 30.01 -8.02 4.20
CA ASN A 335 30.02 -8.47 2.80
C ASN A 335 29.09 -7.67 1.87
N LEU A 336 28.72 -6.44 2.26
CA LEU A 336 28.15 -5.42 1.37
C LEU A 336 29.14 -4.25 1.18
N PRO A 337 29.08 -3.51 0.05
CA PRO A 337 29.92 -2.32 -0.13
C PRO A 337 29.71 -1.28 0.98
N ASP A 338 30.78 -0.61 1.43
CA ASP A 338 30.71 0.45 2.46
C ASP A 338 29.76 1.60 2.07
N THR A 339 29.64 1.81 0.77
CA THR A 339 28.83 2.83 0.13
C THR A 339 27.36 2.47 0.03
N ALA A 340 26.98 1.19 0.14
CA ALA A 340 25.58 0.77 0.10
C ALA A 340 24.80 1.36 1.28
N ILE A 341 23.49 1.56 1.12
CA ILE A 341 22.62 1.92 2.24
C ILE A 341 22.13 0.63 2.88
N ALA A 342 22.50 0.41 4.13
CA ALA A 342 22.12 -0.77 4.90
C ALA A 342 21.01 -0.42 5.90
N GLU A 343 20.09 -1.35 6.13
CA GLU A 343 19.08 -1.32 7.17
C GLU A 343 19.49 -2.27 8.29
N VAL A 344 19.93 -1.73 9.43
CA VAL A 344 20.48 -2.50 10.55
C VAL A 344 20.11 -1.85 11.89
N PRO A 345 20.30 -2.55 13.04
CA PRO A 345 20.04 -1.97 14.35
C PRO A 345 20.89 -0.73 14.59
N THR A 346 20.25 0.33 15.07
CA THR A 346 20.85 1.61 15.39
C THR A 346 20.47 1.98 16.81
N LEU A 347 21.48 2.10 17.69
CA LEU A 347 21.30 2.65 19.02
C LEU A 347 21.13 4.17 18.90
N VAL A 348 20.13 4.70 19.60
CA VAL A 348 19.81 6.13 19.62
C VAL A 348 19.76 6.62 21.04
N ASP A 349 20.57 7.63 21.33
CA ASP A 349 20.61 8.32 22.62
C ASP A 349 21.13 9.76 22.42
N ARG A 350 21.63 10.41 23.48
CA ARG A 350 22.15 11.79 23.43
C ARG A 350 23.39 11.94 22.54
N ALA A 351 24.13 10.87 22.27
CA ALA A 351 25.24 10.86 21.32
C ALA A 351 24.77 10.79 19.85
N GLY A 352 23.45 10.61 19.63
CA GLY A 352 22.85 10.54 18.31
C GLY A 352 22.67 9.10 17.82
N LEU A 353 22.82 8.91 16.51
CA LEU A 353 22.60 7.64 15.82
C LEU A 353 23.90 6.83 15.80
N GLN A 354 23.88 5.63 16.34
CA GLN A 354 25.06 4.75 16.46
C GLN A 354 24.77 3.40 15.78
N PHE A 355 25.44 3.15 14.66
CA PHE A 355 25.23 1.97 13.82
C PHE A 355 25.82 0.71 14.45
N THR A 356 25.07 -0.39 14.45
CA THR A 356 25.54 -1.67 14.98
C THR A 356 26.19 -2.51 13.89
N THR A 357 27.32 -3.14 14.19
CA THR A 357 27.93 -4.15 13.32
C THR A 357 27.17 -5.47 13.39
N VAL A 358 26.80 -5.99 12.23
CA VAL A 358 26.07 -7.27 12.06
C VAL A 358 27.01 -8.39 11.67
N GLY A 359 28.00 -8.11 10.81
CA GLY A 359 28.90 -9.11 10.24
C GLY A 359 28.47 -9.55 8.84
N ASP A 360 28.83 -10.78 8.44
CA ASP A 360 28.48 -11.32 7.14
C ASP A 360 27.03 -11.81 7.09
N LEU A 361 26.32 -11.46 6.01
CA LEU A 361 25.06 -12.11 5.70
C LEU A 361 25.29 -13.43 4.93
N PRO A 362 24.44 -14.45 5.11
CA PRO A 362 24.50 -15.67 4.32
C PRO A 362 24.52 -15.42 2.80
N PRO A 363 25.29 -16.21 2.02
CA PRO A 363 25.50 -15.94 0.59
C PRO A 363 24.22 -15.85 -0.25
N GLN A 364 23.20 -16.66 0.07
CA GLN A 364 21.92 -16.63 -0.64
C GLN A 364 21.14 -15.34 -0.42
N LEU A 365 21.30 -14.68 0.74
CA LEU A 365 20.67 -13.39 1.03
C LEU A 365 21.41 -12.27 0.30
N ILE A 366 22.75 -12.33 0.28
CA ILE A 366 23.58 -11.43 -0.55
C ILE A 366 23.22 -11.58 -2.02
N GLY A 367 23.09 -12.81 -2.53
CA GLY A 367 22.68 -13.05 -3.92
C GLY A 367 21.32 -12.44 -4.26
N TYR A 368 20.39 -12.40 -3.31
CA TYR A 368 19.08 -11.78 -3.48
C TYR A 368 19.16 -10.24 -3.47
N MET A 369 20.01 -9.64 -2.62
CA MET A 369 20.16 -8.18 -2.48
C MET A 369 21.09 -7.53 -3.51
N GLN A 370 22.14 -8.22 -3.95
CA GLN A 370 23.23 -7.64 -4.72
C GLN A 370 22.79 -6.95 -6.03
N PRO A 371 21.83 -7.49 -6.81
CA PRO A 371 21.33 -6.79 -8.00
C PRO A 371 20.78 -5.40 -7.67
N HIS A 372 20.00 -5.29 -6.58
CA HIS A 372 19.41 -4.03 -6.12
C HIS A 372 20.45 -3.06 -5.57
N VAL A 373 21.46 -3.57 -4.84
CA VAL A 373 22.61 -2.74 -4.41
C VAL A 373 23.36 -2.15 -5.61
N THR A 374 23.50 -2.94 -6.68
CA THR A 374 24.14 -2.50 -7.93
C THR A 374 23.29 -1.43 -8.62
N GLN A 375 21.97 -1.63 -8.70
CA GLN A 375 21.03 -0.65 -9.21
C GLN A 375 21.11 0.68 -8.43
N HIS A 376 21.18 0.65 -7.10
CA HIS A 376 21.29 1.85 -6.28
C HIS A 376 22.57 2.65 -6.55
N GLU A 377 23.70 1.97 -6.78
CA GLU A 377 24.97 2.60 -7.12
C GLU A 377 24.92 3.23 -8.54
N LEU A 378 24.35 2.51 -9.51
CA LEU A 378 24.18 3.03 -10.88
C LEU A 378 23.22 4.22 -10.92
N PHE A 379 22.15 4.19 -10.12
CA PHE A 379 21.26 5.34 -9.94
C PHE A 379 22.02 6.62 -9.53
N ILE A 380 22.81 6.55 -8.45
CA ILE A 380 23.43 7.77 -7.91
C ILE A 380 24.51 8.30 -8.86
N ARG A 381 25.20 7.40 -9.57
CA ARG A 381 26.14 7.79 -10.63
C ARG A 381 25.44 8.39 -11.83
N ALA A 382 24.30 7.84 -12.29
CA ALA A 382 23.51 8.46 -13.35
C ALA A 382 23.18 9.91 -13.00
N ALA A 383 22.70 10.14 -11.77
CA ALA A 383 22.30 11.45 -11.29
C ALA A 383 23.48 12.44 -11.12
N GLN A 384 24.64 11.98 -10.63
CA GLN A 384 25.80 12.85 -10.37
C GLN A 384 26.68 13.06 -11.62
N GLU A 385 26.89 12.02 -12.43
CA GLU A 385 27.72 12.08 -13.64
C GLU A 385 26.93 12.60 -14.87
N GLY A 386 25.59 12.59 -14.79
CA GLY A 386 24.70 12.99 -15.88
C GLY A 386 24.71 11.98 -17.03
N ARG A 387 24.86 10.70 -16.73
CA ARG A 387 25.06 9.62 -17.69
C ARG A 387 23.80 8.77 -17.87
N ARG A 388 23.16 8.84 -19.04
CA ARG A 388 21.96 8.03 -19.35
C ARG A 388 22.23 6.53 -19.35
N ASP A 389 23.42 6.11 -19.72
CA ASP A 389 23.74 4.68 -19.78
C ASP A 389 23.77 4.00 -18.42
N HIS A 390 24.02 4.74 -17.34
CA HIS A 390 23.84 4.21 -15.99
C HIS A 390 22.37 3.93 -15.67
N VAL A 391 21.43 4.69 -16.22
CA VAL A 391 19.99 4.40 -16.10
C VAL A 391 19.65 3.09 -16.80
N TYR A 392 20.17 2.88 -18.02
CA TYR A 392 19.97 1.62 -18.75
C TYR A 392 20.56 0.44 -17.99
N GLN A 393 21.80 0.59 -17.50
CA GLN A 393 22.49 -0.45 -16.74
C GLN A 393 21.76 -0.77 -15.43
N ALA A 394 21.22 0.24 -14.73
CA ALA A 394 20.43 0.04 -13.53
C ALA A 394 19.20 -0.84 -13.81
N CYS A 395 18.47 -0.58 -14.90
CA CYS A 395 17.34 -1.41 -15.33
C CYS A 395 17.76 -2.79 -15.86
N LEU A 396 18.92 -2.91 -16.52
CA LEU A 396 19.44 -4.20 -17.00
C LEU A 396 19.76 -5.17 -15.86
N PHE A 397 20.16 -4.66 -14.70
CA PHE A 397 20.47 -5.47 -13.52
C PHE A 397 19.28 -5.65 -12.57
N ASP A 398 18.14 -5.00 -12.83
CA ASP A 398 16.91 -5.28 -12.11
C ASP A 398 16.39 -6.69 -12.49
N PRO A 399 16.22 -7.62 -11.53
CA PRO A 399 15.88 -9.00 -11.83
C PRO A 399 14.54 -9.20 -12.56
N LEU A 400 13.52 -8.41 -12.23
CA LEU A 400 12.22 -8.51 -12.88
C LEU A 400 12.31 -8.01 -14.33
N THR A 401 12.91 -6.86 -14.53
CA THR A 401 13.10 -6.24 -15.85
C THR A 401 13.92 -7.14 -16.77
N ALA A 402 15.05 -7.66 -16.29
CA ALA A 402 15.91 -8.56 -17.05
C ALA A 402 15.22 -9.88 -17.42
N ALA A 403 14.27 -10.35 -16.61
CA ALA A 403 13.51 -11.56 -16.89
C ALA A 403 12.37 -11.34 -17.90
N MET A 404 11.87 -10.11 -18.03
CA MET A 404 10.70 -9.78 -18.85
C MET A 404 11.07 -9.19 -20.22
N LEU A 405 12.17 -8.44 -20.30
CA LEU A 405 12.50 -7.62 -21.46
C LEU A 405 13.87 -7.97 -22.04
N THR A 406 14.02 -7.78 -23.36
CA THR A 406 15.32 -7.80 -24.03
C THR A 406 16.11 -6.52 -23.74
N MET A 407 17.43 -6.54 -23.93
CA MET A 407 18.28 -5.36 -23.71
C MET A 407 17.85 -4.15 -24.55
N ASP A 408 17.47 -4.36 -25.81
CA ASP A 408 17.02 -3.29 -26.70
C ASP A 408 15.71 -2.65 -26.21
N GLN A 409 14.76 -3.47 -25.75
CA GLN A 409 13.51 -2.99 -25.14
C GLN A 409 13.77 -2.20 -23.85
N ILE A 410 14.75 -2.61 -23.04
CA ILE A 410 15.10 -1.91 -21.80
C ILE A 410 15.66 -0.52 -22.11
N VAL A 411 16.60 -0.40 -23.06
CA VAL A 411 17.16 0.89 -23.48
C VAL A 411 16.05 1.79 -24.05
N GLU A 412 15.18 1.25 -24.90
CA GLU A 412 14.06 1.97 -25.50
C GLU A 412 13.08 2.50 -24.44
N MET A 413 12.65 1.64 -23.52
CA MET A 413 11.76 1.99 -22.40
C MET A 413 12.37 3.08 -21.52
N CYS A 414 13.68 2.99 -21.21
CA CYS A 414 14.36 4.03 -20.45
C CYS A 414 14.41 5.36 -21.19
N ASP A 415 14.65 5.38 -22.49
CA ASP A 415 14.61 6.63 -23.28
C ASP A 415 13.21 7.25 -23.28
N GLU A 416 12.15 6.44 -23.42
CA GLU A 416 10.77 6.92 -23.33
C GLU A 416 10.45 7.51 -21.94
N LEU A 417 10.86 6.82 -20.86
CA LEU A 417 10.71 7.31 -19.49
C LEU A 417 11.50 8.60 -19.23
N ILE A 418 12.71 8.74 -19.79
CA ILE A 418 13.52 9.97 -19.70
C ILE A 418 12.77 11.13 -20.36
N VAL A 419 12.22 10.91 -21.55
CA VAL A 419 11.44 11.93 -22.28
C VAL A 419 10.16 12.28 -21.54
N ALA A 420 9.45 11.28 -21.00
CA ALA A 420 8.17 11.47 -20.32
C ALA A 420 8.30 12.26 -19.01
N HIS A 421 9.34 12.00 -18.22
CA HIS A 421 9.57 12.71 -16.96
C HIS A 421 10.26 14.07 -17.13
N GLY A 422 11.00 14.27 -18.23
CA GLY A 422 11.54 15.57 -18.64
C GLY A 422 12.28 16.30 -17.51
N ASP A 423 11.88 17.53 -17.24
CA ASP A 423 12.55 18.45 -16.30
C ASP A 423 12.47 18.03 -14.82
N TYR A 424 11.72 16.96 -14.48
CA TYR A 424 11.79 16.39 -13.13
C TYR A 424 13.12 15.66 -12.88
N LEU A 425 13.79 15.17 -13.92
CA LEU A 425 15.01 14.39 -13.81
C LEU A 425 16.25 15.30 -13.68
N PRO A 426 17.38 14.80 -13.12
CA PRO A 426 18.67 15.46 -13.26
C PRO A 426 19.07 15.59 -14.74
N ASP A 427 20.05 16.45 -15.04
CA ASP A 427 20.59 16.60 -16.39
C ASP A 427 21.29 15.30 -16.84
N LEU A 428 20.56 14.49 -17.61
CA LEU A 428 21.02 13.24 -18.21
C LEU A 428 21.42 13.50 -19.67
N ASP A 429 22.72 13.68 -19.90
CA ASP A 429 23.28 14.03 -21.20
C ASP A 429 23.69 12.78 -21.99
N ALA A 430 23.05 12.57 -23.14
CA ALA A 430 23.37 11.48 -24.06
C ALA A 430 24.81 11.56 -24.61
N LYS A 431 25.45 12.74 -24.61
CA LYS A 431 26.83 12.90 -25.07
C LYS A 431 27.86 12.40 -24.05
N LYS A 432 27.45 12.19 -22.79
CA LYS A 432 28.31 11.66 -21.73
C LYS A 432 28.28 10.13 -21.62
N THR A 433 27.40 9.46 -22.37
CA THR A 433 27.25 8.00 -22.27
C THR A 433 28.34 7.25 -23.04
N LEU A 434 28.62 6.01 -22.61
CA LEU A 434 29.57 5.12 -23.27
C LEU A 434 28.89 4.15 -24.26
N ILE A 435 27.57 4.04 -24.21
CA ILE A 435 26.76 3.19 -25.09
C ILE A 435 25.69 4.04 -25.80
N PRO A 436 25.24 3.60 -26.99
CA PRO A 436 24.21 4.31 -27.74
C PRO A 436 22.87 4.32 -27.01
N THR A 437 22.06 5.34 -27.29
CA THR A 437 20.63 5.36 -26.97
C THR A 437 19.85 4.48 -27.95
N SER A 438 18.54 4.33 -27.75
CA SER A 438 17.67 3.58 -28.66
C SER A 438 17.60 4.14 -30.08
N GLY A 439 17.98 5.42 -30.27
CA GLY A 439 17.86 6.14 -31.53
C GLY A 439 16.40 6.47 -31.92
N LYS A 440 15.42 6.21 -31.05
CA LYS A 440 14.01 6.50 -31.29
C LYS A 440 13.61 7.85 -30.70
N SER A 441 12.53 8.40 -31.25
CA SER A 441 11.90 9.63 -30.76
C SER A 441 10.59 9.30 -30.07
N PHE A 442 10.34 9.93 -28.93
CA PHE A 442 9.15 9.73 -28.12
C PHE A 442 8.43 11.05 -27.89
N ASN A 443 7.11 10.98 -27.70
CA ASN A 443 6.31 12.11 -27.24
C ASN A 443 5.90 11.84 -25.78
N PRO A 444 6.07 12.80 -24.86
CA PRO A 444 5.65 12.61 -23.48
C PRO A 444 4.12 12.45 -23.43
N PRO A 445 3.59 11.47 -22.66
CA PRO A 445 2.15 11.32 -22.50
C PRO A 445 1.57 12.49 -21.70
N THR A 446 0.34 12.86 -22.00
CA THR A 446 -0.40 13.87 -21.22
C THR A 446 -1.01 13.24 -19.96
N PRO A 447 -1.18 14.01 -18.86
CA PRO A 447 -1.89 13.52 -17.68
C PRO A 447 -3.29 12.98 -17.98
N GLN A 448 -4.00 13.59 -18.93
CA GLN A 448 -5.33 13.12 -19.36
C GLN A 448 -5.28 11.73 -20.03
N GLU A 449 -4.29 11.48 -20.88
CA GLU A 449 -4.10 10.17 -21.52
C GLU A 449 -3.76 9.10 -20.49
N LEU A 450 -2.86 9.41 -19.55
CA LEU A 450 -2.48 8.50 -18.47
C LEU A 450 -3.67 8.17 -17.57
N ARG A 451 -4.45 9.18 -17.17
CA ARG A 451 -5.65 8.97 -16.34
C ARG A 451 -6.71 8.18 -17.09
N ALA A 452 -6.91 8.45 -18.38
CA ALA A 452 -7.85 7.69 -19.19
C ALA A 452 -7.42 6.22 -19.34
N SER A 453 -6.12 5.96 -19.52
CA SER A 453 -5.56 4.59 -19.54
C SER A 453 -5.84 3.87 -18.23
N TRP A 454 -5.56 4.52 -17.10
CA TRP A 454 -5.83 3.98 -15.77
C TRP A 454 -7.32 3.71 -15.53
N ASP A 455 -8.20 4.68 -15.82
CA ASP A 455 -9.63 4.53 -15.65
C ASP A 455 -10.21 3.43 -16.57
N ALA A 456 -9.60 3.19 -17.74
CA ALA A 456 -9.93 2.07 -18.62
C ALA A 456 -9.46 0.73 -18.04
N ALA A 457 -8.21 0.64 -17.58
CA ALA A 457 -7.66 -0.56 -16.93
C ALA A 457 -8.44 -0.94 -15.66
N GLN A 458 -8.92 0.05 -14.90
CA GLN A 458 -9.82 -0.21 -13.77
C GLN A 458 -11.17 -0.75 -14.22
N LYS A 459 -11.77 -0.21 -15.28
CA LYS A 459 -13.02 -0.77 -15.84
C LYS A 459 -12.85 -2.20 -16.32
N GLU A 460 -11.73 -2.53 -16.93
CA GLU A 460 -11.38 -3.91 -17.31
C GLU A 460 -11.09 -4.81 -16.09
N GLY A 461 -10.70 -4.22 -14.95
CA GLY A 461 -10.51 -4.90 -13.66
C GLY A 461 -11.76 -4.99 -12.77
N HIS A 462 -12.89 -4.39 -13.17
CA HIS A 462 -14.16 -4.39 -12.45
C HIS A 462 -15.16 -5.47 -12.94
N ASP A 463 -14.72 -6.41 -13.79
CA ASP A 463 -15.53 -7.53 -14.30
C ASP A 463 -15.90 -8.60 -13.24
N ASP A 464 -15.49 -8.40 -11.99
CA ASP A 464 -15.76 -9.30 -10.87
C ASP A 464 -17.05 -8.93 -10.11
N ASP A 465 -17.44 -7.64 -10.08
CA ASP A 465 -18.65 -7.18 -9.40
C ASP A 465 -19.89 -7.53 -10.24
N LEU A 466 -20.87 -8.22 -9.64
CA LEU A 466 -22.12 -8.53 -10.34
C LEU A 466 -23.00 -7.28 -10.34
N THR A 467 -23.24 -6.71 -11.52
CA THR A 467 -23.92 -5.42 -11.66
C THR A 467 -25.39 -5.53 -12.04
N ASP A 468 -25.78 -6.59 -12.75
CA ASP A 468 -27.14 -6.77 -13.24
C ASP A 468 -27.95 -7.68 -12.33
N TRP A 469 -29.06 -7.17 -11.80
CA TRP A 469 -29.90 -7.88 -10.85
C TRP A 469 -31.37 -7.79 -11.21
N LYS A 470 -32.12 -8.84 -10.85
CA LYS A 470 -33.57 -8.81 -10.73
C LYS A 470 -33.90 -8.83 -9.25
N LEU A 471 -34.75 -7.92 -8.77
CA LEU A 471 -35.14 -7.79 -7.38
C LEU A 471 -36.59 -8.22 -7.17
N LEU A 472 -36.87 -8.83 -6.02
CA LEU A 472 -38.20 -9.25 -5.61
C LEU A 472 -38.41 -8.93 -4.11
N GLY A 473 -39.39 -8.08 -3.81
CA GLY A 473 -39.67 -7.60 -2.44
C GLY A 473 -40.16 -6.15 -2.43
N PRO A 474 -40.23 -5.49 -1.26
CA PRO A 474 -39.89 -6.01 0.07
C PRO A 474 -41.00 -6.90 0.65
N PHE A 475 -40.64 -7.88 1.48
CA PHE A 475 -41.58 -8.73 2.22
C PHE A 475 -41.45 -8.48 3.72
N LYS A 476 -42.49 -7.89 4.32
CA LYS A 476 -42.51 -7.53 5.75
C LYS A 476 -42.83 -8.74 6.63
N ASN A 477 -42.09 -8.88 7.72
CA ASN A 477 -42.54 -9.68 8.85
C ASN A 477 -43.42 -8.76 9.70
N GLY A 478 -44.69 -9.10 9.93
CA GLY A 478 -45.71 -8.21 10.51
C GLY A 478 -45.48 -7.72 11.96
N GLY A 479 -44.27 -7.90 12.51
CA GLY A 479 -43.83 -7.43 13.83
C GLY A 479 -42.57 -6.55 13.75
N ASN A 480 -41.92 -6.34 14.90
CA ASN A 480 -40.71 -5.50 15.02
C ASN A 480 -39.42 -6.33 15.09
N GLU A 481 -39.38 -7.47 14.41
CA GLU A 481 -38.23 -8.35 14.35
C GLU A 481 -38.10 -8.98 12.96
N ILE A 482 -36.88 -9.25 12.52
CA ILE A 482 -36.61 -9.95 11.27
C ILE A 482 -35.35 -10.80 11.41
N SER A 483 -35.29 -11.89 10.65
CA SER A 483 -34.12 -12.75 10.53
C SER A 483 -34.14 -13.42 9.15
N LEU A 484 -33.03 -14.01 8.73
CA LEU A 484 -32.97 -14.76 7.46
C LEU A 484 -33.86 -16.01 7.48
N LYS A 485 -34.34 -16.45 8.64
CA LYS A 485 -35.34 -17.53 8.80
C LYS A 485 -36.75 -17.13 8.37
N PHE A 486 -37.06 -15.85 8.23
CA PHE A 486 -38.38 -15.40 7.77
C PHE A 486 -38.59 -15.78 6.30
N ALA A 487 -39.59 -16.62 6.03
CA ALA A 487 -39.93 -17.08 4.68
C ALA A 487 -41.35 -16.62 4.30
N PRO A 488 -41.52 -15.78 3.26
CA PRO A 488 -42.84 -15.26 2.86
C PRO A 488 -43.73 -16.26 2.09
N GLY A 489 -43.43 -17.57 2.19
CA GLY A 489 -44.20 -18.64 1.52
C GLY A 489 -43.93 -18.83 0.02
N ILE A 490 -42.95 -18.10 -0.53
CA ILE A 490 -42.55 -18.19 -1.95
C ILE A 490 -41.15 -18.77 -2.15
N GLU A 491 -40.39 -18.92 -1.07
CA GLU A 491 -38.93 -19.19 -1.11
C GLU A 491 -38.61 -20.54 -1.79
N GLU A 492 -39.45 -21.56 -1.63
CA GLU A 492 -39.31 -22.86 -2.34
C GLU A 492 -39.41 -22.73 -3.87
N GLN A 493 -40.14 -21.72 -4.37
CA GLN A 493 -40.27 -21.46 -5.80
C GLN A 493 -39.07 -20.70 -6.37
N LEU A 494 -38.16 -20.21 -5.51
CA LEU A 494 -36.99 -19.43 -5.91
C LEU A 494 -35.70 -20.27 -5.94
N ILE A 495 -35.62 -21.34 -5.14
CA ILE A 495 -34.36 -22.05 -4.81
C ILE A 495 -34.07 -23.26 -5.75
N GLY A 496 -34.67 -23.31 -6.94
CA GLY A 496 -34.44 -24.41 -7.90
C GLY A 496 -33.09 -24.31 -8.65
N GLU A 497 -32.58 -25.44 -9.15
CA GLU A 497 -31.40 -25.47 -10.05
C GLU A 497 -31.62 -24.66 -11.36
N SER A 498 -32.89 -24.55 -11.79
CA SER A 498 -33.30 -23.75 -12.94
C SER A 498 -33.49 -22.26 -12.61
N GLY A 499 -33.33 -21.84 -11.35
CA GLY A 499 -33.64 -20.49 -10.90
C GLY A 499 -35.15 -20.20 -10.81
N PRO A 500 -35.53 -18.96 -10.42
CA PRO A 500 -36.91 -18.50 -10.38
C PRO A 500 -37.45 -18.18 -11.78
N ASP A 501 -38.75 -18.40 -11.99
CA ASP A 501 -39.44 -17.88 -13.17
C ASP A 501 -39.71 -16.37 -12.99
N LEU A 502 -38.97 -15.56 -13.76
CA LEU A 502 -39.00 -14.11 -13.67
C LEU A 502 -40.31 -13.48 -14.18
N ALA A 503 -41.17 -14.24 -14.87
CA ALA A 503 -42.48 -13.77 -15.33
C ALA A 503 -43.58 -13.90 -14.27
N ILE A 504 -43.34 -14.67 -13.20
CA ILE A 504 -44.33 -14.89 -12.14
C ILE A 504 -44.47 -13.66 -11.27
N THR A 505 -45.73 -13.32 -10.96
CA THR A 505 -46.08 -12.37 -9.91
C THR A 505 -46.60 -13.11 -8.70
N TYR A 506 -46.03 -12.82 -7.54
CA TYR A 506 -46.34 -13.50 -6.28
C TYR A 506 -47.36 -12.69 -5.48
N LYS A 507 -48.38 -13.37 -4.94
CA LYS A 507 -49.33 -12.77 -4.00
C LYS A 507 -48.81 -12.92 -2.57
N VAL A 508 -48.58 -11.81 -1.89
CA VAL A 508 -48.23 -11.78 -0.46
C VAL A 508 -49.22 -10.87 0.25
N GLY A 509 -50.14 -11.48 1.01
CA GLY A 509 -51.32 -10.80 1.52
C GLY A 509 -52.20 -10.27 0.38
N ASP A 510 -52.58 -8.98 0.45
CA ASP A 510 -53.39 -8.30 -0.57
C ASP A 510 -52.56 -7.67 -1.70
N THR A 511 -51.23 -7.81 -1.66
CA THR A 511 -50.31 -7.18 -2.63
C THR A 511 -49.75 -8.21 -3.61
N SER A 512 -49.61 -7.82 -4.88
CA SER A 512 -48.95 -8.61 -5.91
C SER A 512 -47.57 -8.03 -6.19
N VAL A 513 -46.52 -8.84 -6.05
CA VAL A 513 -45.11 -8.43 -6.18
C VAL A 513 -44.45 -9.25 -7.29
N GLY A 514 -43.87 -8.56 -8.29
CA GLY A 514 -43.14 -9.19 -9.40
C GLY A 514 -41.66 -8.78 -9.39
N TRP A 515 -40.87 -9.44 -10.23
CA TRP A 515 -39.45 -9.13 -10.41
C TRP A 515 -39.25 -7.78 -11.08
N LYS A 516 -38.28 -7.00 -10.58
CA LYS A 516 -37.90 -5.68 -11.11
C LYS A 516 -36.41 -5.65 -11.45
N GLU A 517 -36.04 -5.08 -12.58
CA GLU A 517 -34.63 -4.84 -12.91
C GLU A 517 -34.00 -3.81 -11.98
N ALA A 518 -32.77 -4.09 -11.56
CA ALA A 518 -31.93 -3.15 -10.84
C ALA A 518 -30.48 -3.31 -11.28
N ALA A 519 -29.79 -2.17 -11.38
CA ALA A 519 -28.35 -2.13 -11.60
C ALA A 519 -27.64 -1.73 -10.31
N ALA A 520 -26.52 -2.37 -10.04
CA ALA A 520 -25.59 -1.94 -9.00
C ALA A 520 -24.94 -0.59 -9.35
N SER A 521 -24.39 0.06 -8.34
CA SER A 521 -23.46 1.18 -8.57
C SER A 521 -22.18 0.71 -9.26
N LYS A 522 -21.34 1.65 -9.71
CA LYS A 522 -20.00 1.35 -10.27
C LYS A 522 -19.05 0.57 -9.33
N LYS A 523 -19.43 0.37 -8.06
CA LYS A 523 -18.68 -0.39 -7.04
C LYS A 523 -19.48 -1.61 -6.54
N GLY A 524 -20.32 -2.21 -7.38
CA GLY A 524 -21.09 -3.43 -7.05
C GLY A 524 -22.24 -3.30 -6.03
N PHE A 525 -22.43 -2.13 -5.41
CA PHE A 525 -23.49 -1.96 -4.39
C PHE A 525 -24.89 -1.75 -4.99
N VAL A 526 -25.87 -2.54 -4.53
CA VAL A 526 -27.30 -2.43 -4.81
C VAL A 526 -28.03 -1.84 -3.60
N ASN A 527 -28.64 -0.66 -3.79
CA ASN A 527 -29.40 0.02 -2.74
C ASN A 527 -30.88 -0.40 -2.77
N LEU A 528 -31.25 -1.40 -1.96
CA LEU A 528 -32.60 -1.94 -1.92
C LEU A 528 -33.63 -0.92 -1.41
N SER A 529 -33.26 -0.05 -0.47
CA SER A 529 -34.12 1.06 -0.01
C SER A 529 -34.52 2.00 -1.15
N ARG A 530 -33.61 2.27 -2.09
CA ARG A 530 -33.88 3.09 -3.27
C ARG A 530 -34.74 2.34 -4.28
N GLU A 531 -34.44 1.06 -4.53
CA GLU A 531 -35.08 0.29 -5.60
C GLU A 531 -36.46 -0.26 -5.24
N LEU A 532 -36.66 -0.65 -3.98
CA LEU A 532 -37.86 -1.31 -3.47
C LEU A 532 -38.65 -0.45 -2.47
N GLY A 533 -38.09 0.70 -2.08
CA GLY A 533 -38.67 1.60 -1.08
C GLY A 533 -38.20 1.30 0.34
N LYS A 534 -38.11 2.34 1.17
CA LYS A 534 -37.69 2.22 2.58
C LYS A 534 -38.70 1.39 3.37
N THR A 535 -38.26 0.28 3.92
CA THR A 535 -39.11 -0.66 4.65
C THR A 535 -38.30 -1.39 5.72
N ASP A 536 -38.64 -1.18 6.98
CA ASP A 536 -38.04 -1.87 8.13
C ASP A 536 -38.64 -3.27 8.34
N TYR A 537 -37.91 -4.13 9.06
CA TYR A 537 -38.28 -5.50 9.42
C TYR A 537 -38.77 -6.34 8.23
N CYS A 538 -37.96 -6.39 7.17
CA CYS A 538 -38.32 -7.06 5.93
C CYS A 538 -37.17 -7.86 5.31
N VAL A 539 -37.50 -8.65 4.28
CA VAL A 539 -36.53 -9.29 3.39
C VAL A 539 -36.81 -8.95 1.93
N ALA A 540 -35.77 -8.98 1.10
CA ALA A 540 -35.90 -9.02 -0.35
C ALA A 540 -34.96 -10.07 -0.93
N TYR A 541 -35.27 -10.47 -2.15
CA TYR A 541 -34.49 -11.39 -2.94
C TYR A 541 -33.90 -10.65 -4.14
N ALA A 542 -32.69 -11.02 -4.52
CA ALA A 542 -32.03 -10.58 -5.72
C ALA A 542 -31.54 -11.79 -6.50
N TYR A 543 -31.73 -11.78 -7.82
CA TYR A 543 -31.36 -12.87 -8.71
C TYR A 543 -30.47 -12.36 -9.84
N THR A 544 -29.45 -13.13 -10.20
CA THR A 544 -28.65 -12.91 -11.39
C THR A 544 -28.10 -14.25 -11.92
N GLU A 545 -27.67 -14.23 -13.17
CA GLU A 545 -27.00 -15.36 -13.83
C GLU A 545 -25.58 -14.93 -14.21
N LEU A 546 -24.63 -15.83 -14.06
CA LEU A 546 -23.23 -15.62 -14.41
C LEU A 546 -22.74 -16.81 -15.23
N GLU A 547 -22.03 -16.56 -16.32
CA GLU A 547 -21.46 -17.62 -17.14
C GLU A 547 -20.13 -18.11 -16.55
N SER A 548 -19.66 -19.28 -16.98
CA SER A 548 -18.30 -19.76 -16.67
C SER A 548 -17.88 -20.72 -17.78
N ILE A 549 -16.80 -20.41 -18.51
CA ILE A 549 -16.30 -21.24 -19.63
C ILE A 549 -15.86 -22.66 -19.28
N HIS A 550 -15.62 -22.95 -18.01
CA HIS A 550 -15.36 -24.29 -17.49
C HIS A 550 -15.68 -24.33 -16.00
N ALA A 551 -15.89 -25.53 -15.47
CA ALA A 551 -16.06 -25.73 -14.04
C ALA A 551 -14.77 -25.38 -13.28
N ARG A 552 -14.85 -24.52 -12.25
CA ARG A 552 -13.68 -24.02 -11.50
C ARG A 552 -14.00 -23.69 -10.05
N GLU A 553 -12.98 -23.73 -9.20
CA GLU A 553 -13.04 -23.18 -7.84
C GLU A 553 -12.74 -21.67 -7.89
N THR A 554 -13.49 -20.88 -7.13
CA THR A 554 -13.27 -19.43 -6.99
C THR A 554 -13.79 -18.97 -5.62
N VAL A 555 -13.77 -17.66 -5.36
CA VAL A 555 -14.28 -17.07 -4.12
C VAL A 555 -15.44 -16.15 -4.45
N LEU A 556 -16.60 -16.37 -3.84
CA LEU A 556 -17.67 -15.39 -3.82
C LEU A 556 -17.39 -14.40 -2.70
N ARG A 557 -17.34 -13.11 -3.04
CA ARG A 557 -17.21 -12.01 -2.09
C ARG A 557 -18.54 -11.32 -1.97
N CYS A 558 -19.04 -11.11 -0.76
CA CYS A 558 -20.29 -10.39 -0.58
C CYS A 558 -20.32 -9.55 0.69
N GLY A 559 -21.29 -8.64 0.77
CA GLY A 559 -21.57 -7.85 1.95
C GLY A 559 -22.99 -7.32 1.91
N SER A 560 -23.54 -7.00 3.08
CA SER A 560 -24.92 -6.52 3.25
C SER A 560 -25.04 -5.55 4.40
N ASP A 561 -26.03 -4.67 4.32
CA ASP A 561 -26.62 -4.03 5.50
C ASP A 561 -27.58 -5.05 6.14
N ASP A 562 -27.36 -5.40 7.40
CA ASP A 562 -27.90 -6.56 8.12
C ASP A 562 -27.58 -7.92 7.45
N GLY A 563 -28.51 -8.89 7.49
CA GLY A 563 -28.23 -10.29 7.17
C GLY A 563 -28.25 -10.60 5.68
N ILE A 564 -27.41 -11.55 5.24
CA ILE A 564 -27.35 -12.06 3.87
C ILE A 564 -27.36 -13.59 3.81
N LYS A 565 -28.10 -14.14 2.84
CA LYS A 565 -28.05 -15.55 2.46
C LYS A 565 -27.88 -15.67 0.96
N VAL A 566 -26.99 -16.57 0.53
CA VAL A 566 -26.64 -16.74 -0.89
C VAL A 566 -26.81 -18.20 -1.29
N TRP A 567 -27.53 -18.42 -2.38
CA TRP A 567 -27.64 -19.70 -3.06
C TRP A 567 -26.93 -19.63 -4.40
N LEU A 568 -26.17 -20.67 -4.72
CA LEU A 568 -25.56 -20.92 -6.02
C LEU A 568 -26.12 -22.24 -6.57
N ASN A 569 -26.76 -22.19 -7.73
CA ASN A 569 -27.37 -23.36 -8.38
C ASN A 569 -28.29 -24.16 -7.41
N GLY A 570 -29.13 -23.44 -6.67
CA GLY A 570 -30.08 -24.01 -5.69
C GLY A 570 -29.47 -24.45 -4.35
N LYS A 571 -28.15 -24.38 -4.16
CA LYS A 571 -27.47 -24.76 -2.92
C LYS A 571 -27.05 -23.54 -2.12
N VAL A 572 -27.33 -23.52 -0.81
CA VAL A 572 -26.82 -22.48 0.08
C VAL A 572 -25.30 -22.56 0.11
N VAL A 573 -24.63 -21.48 -0.30
CA VAL A 573 -23.17 -21.34 -0.21
C VAL A 573 -22.77 -20.43 0.94
N HIS A 574 -23.62 -19.48 1.32
CA HIS A 574 -23.35 -18.54 2.41
C HIS A 574 -24.62 -18.17 3.18
N GLU A 575 -24.51 -17.99 4.49
CA GLU A 575 -25.56 -17.45 5.35
C GLU A 575 -24.92 -16.73 6.54
N ASN A 576 -25.23 -15.45 6.71
CA ASN A 576 -24.78 -14.62 7.80
C ASN A 576 -25.95 -13.75 8.31
N ASP A 577 -26.62 -14.22 9.36
CA ASP A 577 -27.77 -13.55 9.98
C ASP A 577 -27.30 -12.66 11.14
N THR A 578 -26.89 -11.44 10.81
CA THR A 578 -26.30 -10.49 11.77
C THR A 578 -26.82 -9.07 11.51
N SER A 579 -26.70 -8.19 12.50
CA SER A 579 -26.92 -6.76 12.31
C SER A 579 -25.60 -6.04 12.09
N ARG A 580 -25.46 -5.36 10.95
CA ARG A 580 -24.22 -4.75 10.49
C ARG A 580 -24.49 -3.68 9.44
N ASN A 581 -23.58 -2.73 9.29
CA ASN A 581 -23.62 -1.82 8.14
C ASN A 581 -23.02 -2.51 6.90
N TYR A 582 -23.43 -2.08 5.71
CA TYR A 582 -22.81 -2.55 4.48
C TYR A 582 -21.31 -2.21 4.40
N ASN A 583 -20.49 -3.25 4.27
CA ASN A 583 -19.10 -3.20 3.82
C ASN A 583 -18.94 -4.11 2.59
N ALA A 584 -18.27 -3.62 1.54
CA ALA A 584 -18.02 -4.43 0.35
C ALA A 584 -17.06 -5.59 0.66
N ALA A 585 -17.35 -6.78 0.13
CA ALA A 585 -16.52 -7.99 0.30
C ALA A 585 -16.20 -8.34 1.77
N GLU A 586 -17.12 -8.04 2.69
CA GLU A 586 -16.94 -8.33 4.12
C GLU A 586 -16.96 -9.84 4.42
N ASP A 587 -17.72 -10.60 3.63
CA ASP A 587 -17.76 -12.05 3.66
C ASP A 587 -17.06 -12.62 2.40
N GLU A 588 -16.19 -13.60 2.57
CA GLU A 588 -15.53 -14.33 1.49
C GLU A 588 -15.78 -15.84 1.62
N VAL A 589 -16.32 -16.45 0.57
CA VAL A 589 -16.76 -17.85 0.59
C VAL A 589 -16.21 -18.60 -0.61
N PRO A 590 -15.43 -19.69 -0.41
CA PRO A 590 -15.03 -20.56 -1.49
C PRO A 590 -16.26 -21.20 -2.15
N ILE A 591 -16.36 -21.08 -3.47
CA ILE A 591 -17.43 -21.66 -4.27
C ILE A 591 -16.88 -22.40 -5.47
N ARG A 592 -17.65 -23.36 -5.97
CA ARG A 592 -17.36 -24.06 -7.23
C ARG A 592 -18.40 -23.69 -8.28
N LEU A 593 -17.95 -23.09 -9.37
CA LEU A 593 -18.78 -22.85 -10.55
C LEU A 593 -18.83 -24.12 -11.40
N VAL A 594 -19.98 -24.36 -12.04
CA VAL A 594 -20.10 -25.36 -13.11
C VAL A 594 -19.76 -24.71 -14.46
N ASP A 595 -19.49 -25.54 -15.47
CA ASP A 595 -19.38 -25.09 -16.86
C ASP A 595 -20.74 -24.57 -17.37
N GLY A 596 -20.73 -23.42 -18.05
CA GLY A 596 -21.91 -22.69 -18.50
C GLY A 596 -22.57 -21.81 -17.42
N THR A 597 -23.88 -21.65 -17.53
CA THR A 597 -24.66 -20.73 -16.68
C THR A 597 -24.72 -21.20 -15.23
N ASN A 598 -24.34 -20.30 -14.32
CA ASN A 598 -24.46 -20.42 -12.88
C ASN A 598 -25.50 -19.41 -12.37
N ARG A 599 -26.40 -19.85 -11.49
CA ARG A 599 -27.54 -19.06 -11.01
C ARG A 599 -27.34 -18.65 -9.57
N LEU A 600 -27.38 -17.35 -9.32
CA LEU A 600 -27.18 -16.79 -8.00
C LEU A 600 -28.46 -16.15 -7.49
N LEU A 601 -28.90 -16.60 -6.31
CA LEU A 601 -30.00 -15.99 -5.57
C LEU A 601 -29.45 -15.46 -4.24
N VAL A 602 -29.80 -14.23 -3.91
CA VAL A 602 -29.39 -13.55 -2.68
C VAL A 602 -30.64 -13.15 -1.92
N LYS A 603 -30.68 -13.37 -0.61
CA LYS A 603 -31.70 -12.86 0.31
C LYS A 603 -31.05 -11.91 1.29
N VAL A 604 -31.62 -10.73 1.46
CA VAL A 604 -31.10 -9.68 2.35
C VAL A 604 -32.21 -9.28 3.33
N SER A 605 -31.92 -9.33 4.63
CA SER A 605 -32.82 -8.81 5.66
C SER A 605 -32.58 -7.31 5.90
N ASN A 606 -33.58 -6.60 6.42
CA ASN A 606 -33.46 -5.23 6.90
C ASN A 606 -34.14 -5.11 8.26
N ILE A 607 -33.39 -4.80 9.30
CA ILE A 607 -33.91 -4.50 10.63
C ILE A 607 -34.44 -3.06 10.62
N THR A 608 -33.56 -2.07 10.47
CA THR A 608 -33.92 -0.65 10.36
C THR A 608 -32.86 0.15 9.60
N SER A 609 -33.26 1.27 8.99
CA SER A 609 -32.35 2.26 8.37
C SER A 609 -31.80 1.86 6.99
N GLY A 610 -30.48 1.68 6.85
CA GLY A 610 -29.84 1.41 5.57
C GLY A 610 -30.19 0.00 5.08
N TRP A 611 -30.26 -0.21 3.77
CA TRP A 611 -30.60 -1.52 3.22
C TRP A 611 -30.04 -1.71 1.82
N GLY A 612 -29.17 -2.71 1.68
CA GLY A 612 -28.51 -3.03 0.42
C GLY A 612 -27.48 -4.13 0.56
N PHE A 613 -26.89 -4.51 -0.58
CA PHE A 613 -25.88 -5.57 -0.65
C PHE A 613 -24.94 -5.37 -1.84
N GLY A 614 -23.86 -6.14 -1.87
CA GLY A 614 -22.97 -6.24 -3.02
C GLY A 614 -22.44 -7.67 -3.11
N VAL A 615 -22.28 -8.17 -4.33
CA VAL A 615 -21.67 -9.48 -4.59
C VAL A 615 -20.69 -9.37 -5.75
N ALA A 616 -19.52 -9.98 -5.58
CA ALA A 616 -18.51 -10.13 -6.59
C ALA A 616 -18.09 -11.60 -6.71
N VAL A 617 -17.88 -12.07 -7.93
CA VAL A 617 -17.34 -13.39 -8.25
C VAL A 617 -16.22 -13.20 -9.25
N PRO A 618 -14.94 -13.37 -8.86
CA PRO A 618 -13.82 -13.09 -9.73
C PRO A 618 -13.86 -13.86 -11.06
N ARG A 619 -13.89 -13.10 -12.16
CA ARG A 619 -13.90 -13.53 -13.57
C ARG A 619 -15.00 -14.51 -13.96
N ALA A 620 -16.27 -14.16 -13.73
CA ALA A 620 -17.39 -14.91 -14.31
C ALA A 620 -17.52 -14.71 -15.83
N ASN A 621 -17.06 -13.58 -16.38
CA ASN A 621 -17.19 -13.30 -17.82
C ASN A 621 -15.88 -13.46 -18.60
N PHE A 622 -15.28 -14.64 -18.56
CA PHE A 622 -14.37 -15.09 -19.63
C PHE A 622 -14.81 -16.45 -20.12
#